data_AF-A0A430Q522-F1
#
_entry.id   AF-A0A430Q522-F1
#
_cell.length_a   1.000
_cell.length_b   1.000
_cell.length_c   1.000
_cell.angle_alpha   90.00
_cell.angle_beta   90.00
_cell.angle_gamma   90.00
#
_symmetry.space_group_name_H-M   'P 1'
#
loop_
_entity.id
_entity.type
_entity.pdbx_description
1 polymer ?
#
loop_
_entity_poly.entity_id
_entity_poly.type
_entity_poly.pdbx_seq_one_letter_code
_entity_poly.pdbx_strand_id
1 'polypeptide(L)'
;MGYQLQSELDIKFAEVNFWTDSMIVLHYIRNEKSQFKTFIANRISTIHSLTKVDQWSDDVKVWEEGPCFLKKPKECWPAPDVQGPDPHLLEIKKAMSAHVMAEESTVDQLINYYSNWTRLLKAAAWLTRFKRYLLVMRSGRTDLSLQVGMLRVDELNLACLDLIRYVQRIVFRNEIEILSSDTISKVKLKNSSL
;
A
#
# COMPACT_ATOMS: atom_id res chain seq x y z
N MET A 1 -13.86 -18.85 -6.65
CA MET A 1 -12.72 -18.31 -7.44
C MET A 1 -12.29 -19.27 -8.55
N GLY A 2 -11.89 -20.53 -8.29
CA GLY A 2 -11.52 -21.47 -9.37
C GLY A 2 -12.64 -21.81 -10.36
N TYR A 3 -13.86 -22.03 -9.87
CA TYR A 3 -15.05 -22.30 -10.70
C TYR A 3 -15.50 -21.08 -11.53
N GLN A 4 -15.34 -19.87 -10.99
CA GLN A 4 -15.61 -18.62 -11.71
C GLN A 4 -14.62 -18.42 -12.86
N LEU A 5 -13.36 -18.79 -12.66
CA LEU A 5 -12.38 -18.74 -13.74
C LEU A 5 -12.68 -19.81 -14.82
N GLN A 6 -13.20 -20.98 -14.45
CA GLN A 6 -13.65 -21.99 -15.42
C GLN A 6 -14.83 -21.50 -16.27
N SER A 7 -15.84 -20.86 -15.64
CA SER A 7 -17.01 -20.37 -16.38
C SER A 7 -16.67 -19.24 -17.34
N GLU A 8 -15.68 -18.41 -17.00
CA GLU A 8 -15.27 -17.25 -17.81
C GLU A 8 -14.26 -17.61 -18.90
N LEU A 9 -13.45 -18.65 -18.72
CA LEU A 9 -12.36 -18.99 -19.65
C LEU A 9 -12.66 -20.15 -20.60
N ASP A 10 -13.83 -20.80 -20.52
CA ASP A 10 -14.23 -22.00 -21.30
C ASP A 10 -13.14 -23.11 -21.34
N ILE A 11 -12.29 -23.15 -20.32
CA ILE A 11 -11.19 -24.12 -20.16
C ILE A 11 -11.57 -25.09 -19.04
N LYS A 12 -11.58 -26.39 -19.36
CA LYS A 12 -11.79 -27.46 -18.38
C LYS A 12 -10.49 -27.81 -17.69
N PHE A 13 -10.28 -27.29 -16.47
CA PHE A 13 -9.18 -27.75 -15.63
C PHE A 13 -9.48 -29.17 -15.14
N ALA A 14 -8.59 -30.12 -15.46
CA ALA A 14 -8.71 -31.51 -15.00
C ALA A 14 -8.59 -31.64 -13.48
N GLU A 15 -7.82 -30.76 -12.84
CA GLU A 15 -7.59 -30.72 -11.40
C GLU A 15 -7.34 -29.28 -10.95
N VAL A 16 -7.92 -28.88 -9.80
CA VAL A 16 -7.77 -27.54 -9.23
C VAL A 16 -7.26 -27.68 -7.80
N ASN A 17 -6.04 -27.23 -7.57
CA ASN A 17 -5.35 -27.26 -6.29
C ASN A 17 -5.17 -25.84 -5.75
N PHE A 18 -5.45 -25.66 -4.46
CA PHE A 18 -5.37 -24.39 -3.74
C PHE A 18 -4.19 -24.41 -2.77
N TRP A 19 -3.53 -23.27 -2.64
CA TRP A 19 -2.31 -23.14 -1.84
C TRP A 19 -2.46 -22.01 -0.83
N THR A 20 -1.96 -22.25 0.39
CA THR A 20 -1.80 -21.20 1.42
C THR A 20 -0.53 -21.44 2.21
N ASP A 21 0.22 -20.37 2.45
CA ASP A 21 1.42 -20.35 3.30
C ASP A 21 1.08 -20.26 4.80
N SER A 22 -0.20 -20.08 5.14
CA SER A 22 -0.66 -19.94 6.52
C SER A 22 -1.11 -21.28 7.10
N MET A 23 -0.27 -21.86 7.96
CA MET A 23 -0.61 -23.09 8.69
C MET A 23 -1.91 -22.99 9.50
N ILE A 24 -2.22 -21.79 10.01
CA ILE A 24 -3.46 -21.54 10.78
C ILE A 24 -4.68 -21.62 9.86
N VAL A 25 -4.60 -21.09 8.64
CA VAL A 25 -5.68 -21.16 7.65
C VAL A 25 -5.92 -22.59 7.22
N LEU A 26 -4.85 -23.34 6.94
CA LEU A 26 -4.92 -24.78 6.64
C LEU A 26 -5.55 -25.57 7.77
N HIS A 27 -5.19 -25.27 9.02
CA HIS A 27 -5.80 -25.90 10.19
C HIS A 27 -7.30 -25.60 10.28
N TYR A 28 -7.74 -24.35 10.01
CA TYR A 28 -9.16 -24.02 9.99
C TYR A 28 -9.93 -24.74 8.88
N ILE A 29 -9.33 -24.90 7.70
CA ILE A 29 -9.97 -25.59 6.58
C ILE A 29 -10.08 -27.10 6.86
N ARG A 30 -9.07 -27.71 7.49
CA ARG A 30 -9.05 -29.15 7.81
C ARG A 30 -9.91 -29.52 9.04
N ASN A 31 -10.29 -28.56 9.87
CA ASN A 31 -10.95 -28.81 11.14
C ASN A 31 -12.45 -28.50 11.07
N GLU A 32 -13.25 -29.53 10.78
CA GLU A 32 -14.72 -29.44 10.66
C GLU A 32 -15.46 -29.44 12.01
N LYS A 33 -14.75 -29.62 13.13
CA LYS A 33 -15.38 -29.90 14.45
C LYS A 33 -15.32 -28.74 15.44
N SER A 34 -14.66 -27.64 15.10
CA SER A 34 -14.39 -26.56 16.06
C SER A 34 -15.38 -25.40 15.94
N GLN A 35 -15.83 -24.89 17.09
CA GLN A 35 -16.63 -23.67 17.16
C GLN A 35 -15.73 -22.46 16.90
N PHE A 36 -15.60 -22.07 15.63
CA PHE A 36 -14.87 -20.86 15.27
C PHE A 36 -15.67 -19.60 15.58
N LYS A 37 -14.98 -18.48 15.77
CA LYS A 37 -15.62 -17.16 15.80
C LYS A 37 -16.43 -16.96 14.51
N THR A 38 -17.60 -16.32 14.61
CA THR A 38 -18.58 -16.18 13.50
C THR A 38 -17.94 -15.73 12.19
N PHE A 39 -17.01 -14.77 12.22
CA PHE A 39 -16.30 -14.30 11.03
C PHE A 39 -15.47 -15.41 10.34
N ILE A 40 -14.78 -16.23 11.13
CA ILE A 40 -13.95 -17.34 10.63
C ILE A 40 -14.87 -18.47 10.16
N ALA A 41 -15.91 -18.81 10.93
CA ALA A 41 -16.89 -19.82 10.56
C ALA A 41 -17.57 -19.53 9.21
N ASN A 42 -17.99 -18.27 8.99
CA ASN A 42 -18.62 -17.86 7.73
C ASN A 42 -17.67 -18.00 6.52
N ARG A 43 -16.39 -17.67 6.71
CA ARG A 43 -15.37 -17.80 5.66
C ARG A 43 -15.01 -19.26 5.36
N ILE A 44 -14.84 -20.09 6.39
CA ILE A 44 -14.57 -21.52 6.24
C ILE A 44 -15.76 -22.23 5.60
N SER A 45 -17.00 -21.89 6.00
CA SER A 45 -18.22 -22.41 5.38
C SER A 45 -18.30 -22.07 3.88
N THR A 46 -17.94 -20.85 3.50
CA THR A 46 -17.86 -20.44 2.09
C THR A 46 -16.76 -21.19 1.34
N ILE A 47 -15.64 -21.48 1.98
CA ILE A 47 -14.55 -22.26 1.36
C ILE A 47 -14.98 -23.71 1.16
N HIS A 48 -15.59 -24.34 2.16
CA HIS A 48 -16.10 -25.72 2.08
C HIS A 48 -17.25 -25.87 1.09
N SER A 49 -18.09 -24.84 0.88
CA SER A 49 -19.15 -24.90 -0.13
C SER A 49 -18.62 -24.81 -1.56
N LEU A 50 -17.41 -24.27 -1.76
CA LEU A 50 -16.83 -24.01 -3.07
C LEU A 50 -15.65 -24.93 -3.42
N THR A 51 -15.06 -25.61 -2.43
CA THR A 51 -13.82 -26.39 -2.58
C THR A 51 -13.82 -27.59 -1.63
N LYS A 52 -13.09 -28.65 -1.97
CA LYS A 52 -12.87 -29.81 -1.09
C LYS A 52 -11.62 -29.58 -0.23
N VAL A 53 -11.63 -30.07 1.01
CA VAL A 53 -10.51 -29.92 1.95
C VAL A 53 -9.20 -30.51 1.39
N ASP A 54 -9.28 -31.64 0.70
CA ASP A 54 -8.10 -32.33 0.11
C ASP A 54 -7.47 -31.56 -1.06
N GLN A 55 -8.15 -30.54 -1.60
CA GLN A 55 -7.58 -29.67 -2.64
C GLN A 55 -6.63 -28.61 -2.07
N TRP A 56 -6.51 -28.49 -0.74
CA TRP A 56 -5.69 -27.47 -0.08
C TRP A 56 -4.36 -28.04 0.43
N SER A 57 -3.26 -27.48 -0.04
CA SER A 57 -1.90 -27.90 0.32
C SER A 57 -1.02 -26.76 0.84
N ASP A 58 -0.12 -27.10 1.76
CA ASP A 58 0.98 -26.29 2.29
C ASP A 58 2.33 -26.53 1.59
N ASP A 59 2.41 -27.44 0.62
CA ASP A 59 3.69 -27.86 0.04
C ASP A 59 4.32 -26.79 -0.88
N VAL A 60 4.99 -25.81 -0.26
CA VAL A 60 5.73 -24.72 -0.90
C VAL A 60 6.78 -25.23 -1.91
N LYS A 61 7.23 -26.49 -1.78
CA LYS A 61 8.20 -27.10 -2.70
C LYS A 61 7.73 -27.13 -4.16
N VAL A 62 6.44 -27.36 -4.42
CA VAL A 62 5.89 -27.36 -5.80
C VAL A 62 5.89 -25.94 -6.38
N TRP A 63 5.71 -24.92 -5.54
CA TRP A 63 5.73 -23.52 -5.94
C TRP A 63 7.15 -22.98 -6.17
N GLU A 64 8.12 -23.37 -5.34
CA GLU A 64 9.53 -23.00 -5.50
C GLU A 64 10.21 -23.71 -6.68
N GLU A 65 9.88 -24.98 -6.90
CA GLU A 65 10.46 -25.75 -7.99
C GLU A 65 9.71 -25.58 -9.31
N GLY A 66 8.44 -25.17 -9.24
CA GLY A 66 7.53 -25.11 -10.37
C GLY A 66 7.12 -26.48 -10.90
N PRO A 67 6.12 -26.52 -11.81
CA PRO A 67 5.76 -27.74 -12.52
C PRO A 67 6.97 -28.42 -13.17
N CYS A 68 7.09 -29.74 -13.00
CA CYS A 68 8.27 -30.48 -13.48
C CYS A 68 8.52 -30.35 -14.99
N PHE A 69 7.49 -30.04 -15.78
CA PHE A 69 7.61 -29.81 -17.22
C PHE A 69 8.37 -28.51 -17.57
N LEU A 70 8.35 -27.49 -16.70
CA LEU A 70 9.11 -26.25 -16.91
C LEU A 70 10.63 -26.47 -16.83
N LYS A 71 11.06 -27.50 -16.09
CA LYS A 71 12.47 -27.90 -15.99
C LYS A 71 12.91 -28.78 -17.17
N LYS A 72 11.97 -29.23 -18.01
CA LYS A 72 12.24 -30.08 -19.17
C LYS A 72 12.35 -29.25 -20.46
N PRO A 73 12.99 -29.80 -21.52
CA PRO A 73 13.01 -29.19 -22.83
C PRO A 73 11.59 -28.85 -23.32
N LYS A 74 11.47 -27.82 -24.16
CA LYS A 74 10.21 -27.25 -24.64
C LYS A 74 9.32 -28.29 -25.33
N GLU A 75 9.92 -29.36 -25.85
CA GLU A 75 9.28 -30.49 -26.51
C GLU A 75 8.44 -31.36 -25.55
N CYS A 76 8.75 -31.31 -24.25
CA CYS A 76 8.00 -31.99 -23.19
C CYS A 76 6.96 -31.08 -22.51
N TRP A 77 6.80 -29.85 -23.00
CA TRP A 77 5.79 -28.95 -22.47
C TRP A 77 4.42 -29.40 -22.97
N PRO A 78 3.35 -29.25 -22.16
CA PRO A 78 2.01 -29.48 -22.66
C PRO A 78 1.76 -28.59 -23.89
N ALA A 79 1.27 -29.18 -24.98
CA ALA A 79 0.94 -28.42 -26.18
C ALA A 79 -0.09 -27.35 -25.81
N PRO A 80 0.12 -26.08 -26.19
CA PRO A 80 -0.84 -25.02 -25.87
C PRO A 80 -2.09 -25.23 -26.72
N ASP A 81 -3.12 -25.83 -26.15
CA ASP A 81 -4.49 -25.75 -26.68
C ASP A 81 -5.14 -24.45 -26.17
N VAL A 82 -4.47 -23.33 -26.42
CA VAL A 82 -4.92 -22.02 -25.99
C VAL A 82 -4.88 -21.13 -27.22
N GLN A 83 -5.98 -21.09 -27.96
CA GLN A 83 -6.33 -19.87 -28.68
C GLN A 83 -6.36 -18.78 -27.60
N GLY A 84 -5.38 -17.88 -27.63
CA GLY A 84 -5.28 -16.80 -26.65
C GLY A 84 -6.62 -16.07 -26.58
N PRO A 85 -7.10 -15.68 -25.38
CA PRO A 85 -8.32 -14.91 -25.26
C PRO A 85 -8.26 -13.69 -26.18
N ASP A 86 -9.37 -13.41 -26.86
CA ASP A 86 -9.49 -12.34 -27.85
C ASP A 86 -8.86 -11.03 -27.32
N PRO A 87 -7.97 -10.33 -28.04
CA PRO A 87 -7.27 -9.15 -27.53
C PRO A 87 -8.18 -8.02 -27.00
N HIS A 88 -9.47 -8.04 -27.37
CA HIS A 88 -10.50 -7.14 -26.86
C HIS A 88 -11.08 -7.51 -25.48
N LEU A 89 -10.90 -8.75 -25.00
CA LEU A 89 -11.30 -9.21 -23.66
C LEU A 89 -10.24 -8.97 -22.59
N LEU A 90 -9.02 -8.54 -22.97
CA LEU A 90 -8.02 -8.12 -22.01
C LEU A 90 -8.49 -6.81 -21.36
N GLU A 91 -9.06 -6.90 -20.16
CA GLU A 91 -9.17 -5.75 -19.24
C GLU A 91 -7.76 -5.31 -18.80
N ILE A 92 -7.00 -4.73 -19.74
CA ILE A 92 -5.82 -3.95 -19.43
C ILE A 92 -6.35 -2.81 -18.58
N LYS A 93 -6.18 -2.92 -17.25
CA LYS A 93 -6.45 -1.83 -16.32
C LYS A 93 -5.60 -0.65 -16.76
N LYS A 94 -6.17 0.24 -17.57
CA LYS A 94 -5.63 1.57 -17.80
C LYS A 94 -5.37 2.12 -16.41
N ALA A 95 -4.12 2.47 -16.12
CA ALA A 95 -3.74 3.07 -14.84
C ALA A 95 -4.56 4.36 -14.66
N MET A 96 -5.70 4.25 -14.00
CA MET A 96 -6.52 5.40 -13.65
C MET A 96 -5.86 6.04 -12.44
N SER A 97 -5.25 7.19 -12.66
CA SER A 97 -4.84 8.09 -11.57
C SER A 97 -6.10 8.65 -10.93
N ALA A 98 -6.56 8.04 -9.84
CA ALA A 98 -7.65 8.58 -9.05
C ALA A 98 -7.15 9.80 -8.27
N HIS A 99 -7.62 10.99 -8.63
CA HIS A 99 -7.50 12.15 -7.77
C HIS A 99 -8.57 12.02 -6.67
N VAL A 100 -8.15 11.61 -5.48
CA VAL A 100 -9.01 11.66 -4.29
C VAL A 100 -9.18 13.13 -3.91
N MET A 101 -10.40 13.66 -4.06
CA MET A 101 -10.77 14.94 -3.45
C MET A 101 -11.08 14.67 -1.97
N ALA A 102 -10.04 14.53 -1.15
CA ALA A 102 -10.21 14.55 0.29
C ALA A 102 -10.40 16.02 0.71
N GLU A 103 -11.61 16.37 1.14
CA GLU A 103 -11.90 17.68 1.76
C GLU A 103 -11.17 17.88 3.08
N GLU A 104 -10.74 16.78 3.73
CA GLU A 104 -9.90 16.80 4.91
C GLU A 104 -8.41 16.81 4.56
N SER A 105 -7.64 17.67 5.22
CA SER A 105 -6.19 17.68 5.12
C SER A 105 -5.63 16.36 5.65
N THR A 106 -4.85 15.66 4.82
CA THR A 106 -4.19 14.38 5.18
C THR A 106 -3.28 14.48 6.40
N VAL A 107 -2.82 15.69 6.72
CA VAL A 107 -1.99 15.97 7.91
C VAL A 107 -2.83 15.99 9.18
N ASP A 108 -4.11 16.41 9.13
CA ASP A 108 -4.99 16.39 10.31
C ASP A 108 -5.30 14.97 10.75
N GLN A 109 -5.54 14.07 9.79
CA GLN A 109 -5.72 12.65 10.05
C GLN A 109 -4.48 12.03 10.70
N LEU A 110 -3.28 12.43 10.24
CA LEU A 110 -2.03 11.98 10.83
C LEU A 110 -1.87 12.49 12.27
N ILE A 111 -2.19 13.75 12.54
CA ILE A 111 -2.09 14.34 13.89
C ILE A 111 -3.05 13.64 14.84
N ASN A 112 -4.31 13.43 14.41
CA ASN A 112 -5.35 12.82 15.23
C ASN A 112 -5.12 11.31 15.47
N TYR A 113 -4.38 10.63 14.59
CA TYR A 113 -4.03 9.22 14.76
C TYR A 113 -3.09 8.96 15.96
N TYR A 114 -2.19 9.90 16.26
CA TYR A 114 -1.20 9.72 17.32
C TYR A 114 -1.61 10.42 18.62
N SER A 115 -1.85 9.65 19.67
CA SER A 115 -2.09 10.16 21.03
C SER A 115 -0.81 10.53 21.80
N ASN A 116 0.37 10.24 21.26
CA ASN A 116 1.65 10.52 21.89
C ASN A 116 2.50 11.45 21.03
N TRP A 117 2.84 12.61 21.59
CA TRP A 117 3.63 13.65 20.92
C TRP A 117 4.96 13.14 20.35
N THR A 118 5.71 12.33 21.11
CA THR A 118 7.01 11.82 20.65
C THR A 118 6.89 10.84 19.48
N ARG A 119 5.78 10.09 19.40
CA ARG A 119 5.49 9.18 18.27
C ARG A 119 5.09 9.96 17.02
N LEU A 120 4.22 10.96 17.18
CA LEU A 120 3.84 11.88 16.10
C LEU A 120 5.08 12.61 15.55
N LEU A 121 5.93 13.12 16.43
CA LEU A 121 7.12 13.87 16.06
C LEU A 121 8.10 13.01 15.25
N LYS A 122 8.35 11.76 15.69
CA LYS A 122 9.15 10.79 14.94
C LYS A 122 8.53 10.47 13.58
N ALA A 123 7.22 10.25 13.53
CA ALA A 123 6.50 9.96 12.28
C ALA A 123 6.58 11.12 11.29
N ALA A 124 6.34 12.35 11.74
CA ALA A 124 6.47 13.56 10.93
C ALA A 124 7.89 13.75 10.39
N ALA A 125 8.90 13.53 11.22
CA ALA A 125 10.29 13.63 10.79
C ALA A 125 10.67 12.57 9.73
N TRP A 126 10.17 11.34 9.88
CA TRP A 126 10.32 10.30 8.85
C TRP A 126 9.58 10.63 7.55
N LEU A 127 8.38 11.22 7.62
CA LEU A 127 7.66 11.68 6.43
C LEU A 127 8.42 12.79 5.71
N THR A 128 9.05 13.71 6.43
CA THR A 128 9.91 14.74 5.83
C THR A 128 11.12 14.12 5.12
N ARG A 129 11.78 13.13 5.73
CA ARG A 129 12.85 12.36 5.08
C ARG A 129 12.35 11.65 3.82
N PHE A 130 11.19 10.99 3.91
CA PHE A 130 10.61 10.27 2.78
C PHE A 130 10.22 11.20 1.64
N LYS A 131 9.64 12.38 1.94
CA LYS A 131 9.38 13.43 0.96
C LYS A 131 10.66 13.89 0.27
N ARG A 132 11.74 14.13 1.03
CA ARG A 132 13.04 14.48 0.47
C ARG A 132 13.57 13.38 -0.44
N TYR A 133 13.43 12.12 -0.04
CA TYR A 133 13.78 10.97 -0.89
C TYR A 133 13.01 10.97 -2.21
N LEU A 134 11.68 11.12 -2.17
CA LEU A 134 10.87 11.17 -3.39
C LEU A 134 11.27 12.33 -4.32
N LEU A 135 11.57 13.51 -3.76
CA LEU A 135 12.02 14.65 -4.54
C LEU A 135 13.38 14.38 -5.21
N VAL A 136 14.31 13.74 -4.50
CA VAL A 136 15.61 13.33 -5.07
C VAL A 136 15.42 12.32 -6.20
N MET A 137 14.58 11.30 -5.99
CA MET A 137 14.27 10.30 -7.01
C MET A 137 13.61 10.92 -8.24
N ARG A 138 12.75 11.93 -8.07
CA ARG A 138 12.10 12.63 -9.19
C ARG A 138 13.03 13.58 -9.94
N SER A 139 13.95 14.24 -9.23
CA SER A 139 14.84 15.25 -9.83
C SER A 139 16.13 14.66 -10.42
N GLY A 140 16.44 13.38 -10.19
CA GLY A 140 17.66 12.73 -10.68
C GLY A 140 18.96 13.32 -10.12
N ARG A 141 18.88 14.18 -9.10
CA ARG A 141 20.03 14.87 -8.50
C ARG A 141 20.62 14.00 -7.39
N THR A 142 21.79 13.45 -7.64
CA THR A 142 22.57 12.63 -6.67
C THR A 142 23.27 13.46 -5.57
N ASP A 143 23.22 14.79 -5.66
CA ASP A 143 23.90 15.74 -4.76
C ASP A 143 23.22 15.87 -3.38
N LEU A 144 21.95 15.47 -3.24
CA LEU A 144 21.36 15.41 -1.90
C LEU A 144 21.82 14.12 -1.22
N SER A 145 22.77 14.26 -0.29
CA SER A 145 23.12 13.19 0.65
C SER A 145 21.86 12.74 1.39
N LEU A 146 21.31 11.59 1.01
CA LEU A 146 20.21 10.97 1.74
C LEU A 146 20.75 10.57 3.11
N GLN A 147 20.22 11.17 4.18
CA GLN A 147 20.59 10.75 5.52
C GLN A 147 19.96 9.38 5.80
N VAL A 148 20.75 8.34 5.60
CA VAL A 148 20.40 6.96 5.95
C VAL A 148 20.92 6.70 7.36
N GLY A 149 20.02 6.36 8.30
CA GLY A 149 20.39 6.05 9.68
C GLY A 149 19.38 6.56 10.71
N MET A 150 19.78 6.55 11.99
CA MET A 150 18.96 7.08 13.09
C MET A 150 18.51 8.52 12.83
N LEU A 151 17.34 8.84 13.35
CA LEU A 151 16.77 10.19 13.26
C LEU A 151 17.59 11.15 14.12
N ARG A 152 18.06 12.25 13.54
CA ARG A 152 18.85 13.25 14.28
C ARG A 152 17.94 14.15 15.10
N VAL A 153 18.49 14.73 16.16
CA VAL A 153 17.78 15.68 17.02
C VAL A 153 17.34 16.91 16.23
N ASP A 154 18.14 17.37 15.29
CA ASP A 154 17.81 18.52 14.42
C ASP A 154 16.57 18.25 13.56
N GLU A 155 16.42 17.02 13.06
CA GLU A 155 15.26 16.63 12.26
C GLU A 155 13.99 16.52 13.10
N LEU A 156 14.12 16.08 14.36
CA LEU A 156 13.03 16.12 15.32
C LEU A 156 12.63 17.58 15.64
N ASN A 157 13.59 18.48 15.80
CA ASN A 157 13.31 19.90 16.03
C ASN A 157 12.63 20.55 14.83
N LEU A 158 13.07 20.24 13.61
CA LEU A 158 12.42 20.71 12.39
C LEU A 158 10.99 20.17 12.26
N ALA A 159 10.78 18.88 12.49
CA ALA A 159 9.44 18.29 12.49
C ALA A 159 8.52 18.93 13.54
N CYS A 160 9.07 19.28 14.72
CA CYS A 160 8.33 19.98 15.77
C CYS A 160 7.84 21.33 15.27
N LEU A 161 8.76 22.13 14.72
CA LEU A 161 8.43 23.45 14.18
C LEU A 161 7.45 23.37 13.01
N ASP A 162 7.59 22.38 12.14
CA ASP A 162 6.69 22.20 11.00
C ASP A 162 5.26 21.83 11.45
N LEU A 163 5.12 20.94 12.45
CA LEU A 163 3.82 20.63 13.05
C LEU A 163 3.21 21.84 13.75
N ILE A 164 3.99 22.60 14.51
CA ILE A 164 3.53 23.83 15.17
C ILE A 164 3.06 24.85 14.13
N ARG A 165 3.86 25.11 13.09
CA ARG A 165 3.51 26.04 12.01
C ARG A 165 2.26 25.60 11.27
N TYR A 166 2.11 24.30 11.04
CA TYR A 166 0.92 23.73 10.40
C TYR A 166 -0.33 24.03 11.23
N VAL A 167 -0.33 23.70 12.52
CA VAL A 167 -1.46 23.98 13.42
C VAL A 167 -1.72 25.48 13.52
N GLN A 168 -0.67 26.30 13.66
CA GLN A 168 -0.80 27.76 13.69
C GLN A 168 -1.46 28.30 12.43
N ARG A 169 -1.10 27.79 11.25
CA ARG A 169 -1.69 28.23 9.97
C ARG A 169 -3.17 27.86 9.82
N ILE A 170 -3.60 26.78 10.48
CA ILE A 170 -5.01 26.37 10.49
C ILE A 170 -5.81 27.21 11.49
N VAL A 171 -5.32 27.29 12.74
CA VAL A 171 -6.04 27.91 13.86
C VAL A 171 -6.01 29.43 13.79
N PHE A 172 -4.85 30.01 13.46
CA PHE A 172 -4.61 31.47 13.46
C PHE A 172 -4.47 32.02 12.04
N ARG A 173 -5.27 31.50 11.10
CA ARG A 173 -5.16 31.88 9.68
C ARG A 173 -5.27 33.39 9.50
N ASN A 174 -6.27 34.00 10.13
CA ASN A 174 -6.57 35.42 10.00
C ASN A 174 -5.47 36.29 10.60
N GLU A 175 -4.96 35.93 11.77
CA GLU A 175 -3.89 36.64 12.46
C GLU A 175 -2.58 36.56 11.67
N ILE A 176 -2.28 35.40 11.06
CA ILE A 176 -1.11 35.23 10.19
C ILE A 176 -1.25 36.06 8.91
N GLU A 177 -2.44 36.11 8.31
CA GLU A 177 -2.71 36.95 7.14
C GLU A 177 -2.51 38.44 7.48
N ILE A 178 -3.03 38.89 8.62
CA ILE A 178 -2.84 40.27 9.10
C ILE A 178 -1.35 40.56 9.35
N LEU A 179 -0.66 39.72 10.13
CA LEU A 179 0.76 39.90 10.45
C LEU A 179 1.64 39.86 9.20
N SER A 180 1.34 39.00 8.23
CA SER A 180 2.09 38.94 6.96
C SER A 180 1.89 40.20 6.11
N SER A 181 0.68 40.77 6.09
CA SER A 181 0.38 42.01 5.37
C SER A 181 1.04 43.25 6.01
N ASP A 182 1.03 43.35 7.34
CA ASP A 182 1.69 44.45 8.07
C ASP A 182 3.22 44.40 7.98
N THR A 183 3.79 43.21 7.87
CA THR A 183 5.25 43.06 7.69
C THR A 183 5.68 43.55 6.30
N ILE A 184 4.88 43.31 5.26
CA ILE A 184 5.10 43.85 3.90
C ILE A 184 4.97 45.37 3.90
N SER A 185 4.00 45.93 4.63
CA SER A 185 3.82 47.38 4.79
C SER A 185 5.02 48.06 5.47
N LYS A 186 5.59 47.43 6.52
CA LYS A 186 6.79 47.95 7.21
C LYS A 186 8.08 47.83 6.38
N VAL A 187 8.23 46.78 5.57
CA VAL A 187 9.37 46.62 4.64
C VAL A 187 9.29 47.61 3.47
N LYS A 188 8.09 47.92 2.97
CA LYS A 188 7.90 48.88 1.87
C LYS A 188 8.19 50.33 2.30
N LEU A 189 7.85 50.72 3.54
CA LEU A 189 8.18 52.04 4.08
C LEU A 189 9.69 52.26 4.28
N LYS A 190 10.45 51.20 4.57
CA LYS A 190 11.92 51.28 4.70
C LYS A 190 12.65 51.39 3.35
N ASN A 191 12.07 50.85 2.28
CA ASN A 191 12.69 50.84 0.95
C ASN A 191 12.27 52.03 0.05
N SER A 192 11.34 52.88 0.51
CA SER A 192 10.94 54.13 -0.18
C SER A 192 11.55 55.40 0.44
N SER A 193 12.49 55.24 1.39
CA SER A 193 13.18 56.36 2.08
C SER A 193 14.67 56.44 1.73
N LEU A 194 15.07 55.98 0.54
CA LEU A 194 16.40 56.19 -0.04
C LEU A 194 16.27 56.91 -1.39
#